data_AF-A0A976E536-F1
#
_entry.id   AF-A0A976E536-F1
#
_cell.length_a   1.000
_cell.length_b   1.000
_cell.length_c   1.000
_cell.angle_alpha   90.00
_cell.angle_beta   90.00
_cell.angle_gamma   90.00
#
_symmetry.space_group_name_H-M   'P 1'
#
loop_
_entity.id
_entity.type
_entity.pdbx_description
1 polymer ?
#
loop_
_entity_poly.entity_id
_entity_poly.type
_entity_poly.pdbx_seq_one_letter_code
_entity_poly.pdbx_strand_id
1 'polypeptide(L)'
;MLARDRRLGWGLVAPALIWTAAFFVLPFLAMLALSFASMDGREVVRGFDPGNYVRIFTDPTMLGALGNSLEITVVVTVISVVLAYPLAAIIAFRVPVRWQRLALLLAVLPFWTSYVVRSYSWLLVLGQNGVVNKALLGMGVIAEPLEIASTRAATVIGFVHFFVMLLTLTIYANLIQLSPNYARAAQ
;
A
#
# COMPACT_ATOMS: atom_id res chain seq x y z
N MET A 1 5.31 34.80 32.65
CA MET A 1 4.80 34.62 31.27
C MET A 1 4.96 33.17 30.80
N LEU A 2 6.18 32.65 30.67
CA LEU A 2 6.46 31.29 30.15
C LEU A 2 5.64 30.14 30.79
N ALA A 3 5.37 30.16 32.09
CA ALA A 3 4.58 29.12 32.77
C ALA A 3 3.07 29.17 32.45
N ARG A 4 2.52 30.36 32.15
CA ARG A 4 1.12 30.55 31.76
C ARG A 4 0.91 30.11 30.31
N ASP A 5 1.86 30.47 29.44
CA ASP A 5 1.83 30.12 28.02
C ASP A 5 1.98 28.60 27.83
N ARG A 6 2.80 27.94 28.66
CA ARG A 6 2.91 26.48 28.70
C ARG A 6 1.61 25.80 29.16
N ARG A 7 0.95 26.30 30.22
CA ARG A 7 -0.33 25.74 30.70
C ARG A 7 -1.47 25.93 29.68
N LEU A 8 -1.52 27.07 29.01
CA LEU A 8 -2.44 27.31 27.90
C LEU A 8 -2.16 26.39 26.71
N GLY A 9 -0.88 26.18 26.37
CA GLY A 9 -0.47 25.21 25.34
C GLY A 9 -0.92 23.79 25.64
N TRP A 10 -0.72 23.31 26.88
CA TRP A 10 -1.22 22.00 27.30
C TRP A 10 -2.75 21.92 27.29
N GLY A 11 -3.45 23.00 27.67
CA GLY A 11 -4.91 23.08 27.60
C GLY A 11 -5.46 22.96 26.17
N LEU A 12 -4.76 23.52 25.18
CA LEU A 12 -5.16 23.43 23.76
C LEU A 12 -4.89 22.04 23.15
N VAL A 13 -3.85 21.36 23.60
CA VAL A 13 -3.46 20.04 23.07
C VAL A 13 -4.14 18.88 23.82
N ALA A 14 -4.58 19.11 25.06
CA ALA A 14 -5.20 18.08 25.90
C ALA A 14 -6.41 17.37 25.26
N PRO A 15 -7.37 18.05 24.61
CA PRO A 15 -8.50 17.36 23.97
C PRO A 15 -8.05 16.38 22.88
N ALA A 16 -7.07 16.78 22.05
CA ALA A 16 -6.53 15.93 20.99
C ALA A 16 -5.76 14.72 21.57
N LEU A 17 -4.99 14.92 22.65
CA LEU A 17 -4.27 13.84 23.32
C LEU A 17 -5.21 12.86 24.02
N ILE A 18 -6.24 13.36 24.72
CA ILE A 18 -7.24 12.51 25.37
C ILE A 18 -7.98 11.68 24.32
N TRP A 19 -8.39 12.31 23.22
CA TRP A 19 -9.03 11.61 22.11
C TRP A 19 -8.15 10.51 21.53
N THR A 20 -6.88 10.83 21.24
CA THR A 20 -5.90 9.87 20.73
C THR A 20 -5.66 8.74 21.73
N ALA A 21 -5.52 9.06 23.01
CA ALA A 21 -5.33 8.04 24.04
C ALA A 21 -6.54 7.10 24.13
N ALA A 22 -7.76 7.64 24.17
CA ALA A 22 -8.99 6.88 24.34
C ALA A 22 -9.33 5.99 23.14
N PHE A 23 -9.15 6.48 21.92
CA PHE A 23 -9.61 5.79 20.70
C PHE A 23 -8.50 5.16 19.85
N PHE A 24 -7.24 5.46 20.14
CA PHE A 24 -6.11 4.84 19.45
C PHE A 24 -5.26 4.03 20.43
N VAL A 25 -4.72 4.64 21.48
CA VAL A 25 -3.80 3.94 22.38
C VAL A 25 -4.51 2.82 23.15
N LEU A 26 -5.69 3.10 23.71
CA LEU A 26 -6.40 2.13 24.55
C LEU A 26 -6.83 0.86 23.78
N PRO A 27 -7.40 0.92 22.56
CA PRO A 27 -7.67 -0.28 21.76
C PRO A 27 -6.41 -1.10 21.44
N PHE A 28 -5.28 -0.44 21.17
CA PHE A 28 -4.02 -1.14 20.92
C PHE A 28 -3.46 -1.83 22.17
N LEU A 29 -3.60 -1.20 23.35
CA LEU A 29 -3.26 -1.84 24.62
C LEU A 29 -4.17 -3.03 24.92
N ALA A 30 -5.46 -2.92 24.61
CA ALA A 30 -6.40 -4.03 24.74
C ALA A 30 -6.04 -5.19 23.79
N MET A 31 -5.68 -4.87 22.54
CA MET A 31 -5.20 -5.86 21.57
C MET A 31 -3.90 -6.54 22.04
N LEU A 32 -2.97 -5.77 22.62
CA LEU A 32 -1.74 -6.30 23.21
C LEU A 32 -2.02 -7.20 24.42
N ALA A 33 -2.95 -6.84 25.29
CA ALA A 33 -3.34 -7.70 26.40
C ALA A 33 -3.99 -9.00 25.89
N LEU A 34 -4.83 -8.91 24.85
CA LEU A 34 -5.47 -10.06 24.22
C LEU A 34 -4.49 -10.96 23.45
N SER A 35 -3.38 -10.42 22.93
CA SER A 35 -2.40 -11.27 22.23
C SER A 35 -1.65 -12.23 23.16
N PHE A 36 -1.63 -11.96 24.48
CA PHE A 36 -1.17 -12.89 25.51
C PHE A 36 -2.26 -13.82 26.04
N ALA A 37 -3.53 -13.63 25.66
CA ALA A 37 -4.61 -14.53 26.05
C ALA A 37 -4.56 -15.83 25.21
N SER A 38 -4.90 -16.95 25.82
CA SER A 38 -4.97 -18.25 25.15
C SER A 38 -6.41 -18.64 24.86
N MET A 39 -6.60 -19.54 23.89
CA MET A 39 -7.90 -20.12 23.57
C MET A 39 -8.00 -21.50 24.20
N ASP A 40 -9.02 -21.72 25.03
CA ASP A 40 -9.44 -23.04 25.48
C ASP A 40 -10.77 -23.39 24.80
N GLY A 41 -10.70 -24.20 23.74
CA GLY A 41 -11.84 -24.44 22.85
C GLY A 41 -12.31 -23.15 22.16
N ARG A 42 -13.43 -22.58 22.64
CA ARG A 42 -14.01 -21.32 22.14
C ARG A 42 -13.94 -20.18 23.17
N GLU A 43 -13.41 -20.45 24.35
CA GLU A 43 -13.31 -19.45 25.41
C GLU A 43 -11.94 -18.80 25.40
N VAL A 44 -11.93 -17.47 25.54
CA VAL A 44 -10.70 -16.68 25.66
C VAL A 44 -10.28 -16.69 27.12
N VAL A 45 -9.26 -17.47 27.44
CA VAL A 45 -8.66 -17.50 28.77
C VAL A 45 -7.65 -16.35 28.86
N ARG A 46 -8.01 -15.31 29.61
CA ARG A 46 -7.13 -14.17 29.83
C ARG A 46 -6.00 -14.56 30.77
N GLY A 47 -4.77 -14.36 30.33
CA GLY A 47 -3.57 -14.68 31.10
C GLY A 47 -2.33 -14.10 30.40
N PHE A 48 -1.15 -14.37 30.96
CA PHE A 48 0.11 -14.08 30.30
C PHE A 48 0.65 -15.37 29.67
N ASP A 49 0.24 -15.65 28.43
CA ASP A 49 0.70 -16.79 27.65
C ASP A 49 1.50 -16.31 26.42
N PRO A 50 2.83 -16.50 26.37
CA PRO A 50 3.64 -16.16 25.20
C PRO A 50 3.48 -17.15 24.03
N GLY A 51 2.70 -18.23 24.20
CA GLY A 51 2.53 -19.31 23.24
C GLY A 51 2.05 -18.84 21.86
N ASN A 52 1.21 -17.80 21.79
CA ASN A 52 0.78 -17.20 20.51
C ASN A 52 1.97 -16.64 19.71
N TYR A 53 2.97 -16.07 20.37
CA TYR A 53 4.17 -15.55 19.71
C TYR A 53 5.11 -16.66 19.27
N VAL A 54 5.24 -17.72 20.07
CA VAL A 54 6.01 -18.92 19.69
C VAL A 54 5.39 -19.56 18.44
N ARG A 55 4.05 -19.67 18.39
CA ARG A 55 3.32 -20.23 17.23
C ARG A 55 3.63 -19.53 15.92
N ILE A 56 3.88 -18.22 15.92
CA ILE A 56 4.27 -17.48 14.71
C ILE A 56 5.52 -18.09 14.05
N PHE A 57 6.47 -18.58 14.86
CA PHE A 57 7.74 -19.12 14.40
C PHE A 57 7.79 -20.65 14.34
N THR A 58 6.80 -21.34 14.91
CA THR A 58 6.77 -22.81 14.91
C THR A 58 5.70 -23.39 14.00
N ASP A 59 4.63 -22.66 13.69
CA ASP A 59 3.57 -23.11 12.78
C ASP A 59 3.99 -22.89 11.31
N PRO A 60 4.18 -23.97 10.52
CA PRO A 60 4.54 -23.85 9.11
C PRO A 60 3.55 -23.03 8.28
N THR A 61 2.27 -23.01 8.67
CA THR A 61 1.22 -22.26 7.98
C THR A 61 1.41 -20.76 8.17
N MET A 62 1.73 -20.32 9.39
CA MET A 62 2.02 -18.93 9.71
C MET A 62 3.30 -18.46 9.03
N LEU A 63 4.36 -19.29 9.10
CA LEU A 63 5.61 -19.01 8.40
C LEU A 63 5.43 -18.91 6.89
N GLY A 64 4.65 -19.82 6.29
CA GLY A 64 4.31 -19.81 4.87
C GLY A 64 3.53 -18.54 4.48
N ALA A 65 2.56 -18.14 5.30
CA ALA A 65 1.81 -16.90 5.08
C ALA A 65 2.72 -15.66 5.14
N LEU A 66 3.61 -15.58 6.14
CA LEU A 66 4.59 -14.50 6.28
C LEU A 66 5.54 -14.45 5.07
N GLY A 67 6.08 -15.60 4.65
CA GLY A 67 6.94 -15.70 3.47
C GLY A 67 6.23 -15.22 2.20
N ASN A 68 4.99 -15.66 1.99
CA ASN A 68 4.15 -15.22 0.87
C ASN A 68 3.91 -13.70 0.89
N SER A 69 3.60 -13.12 2.05
CA SER A 69 3.41 -11.66 2.18
C SER A 69 4.68 -10.87 1.92
N LEU A 70 5.83 -11.33 2.43
CA LEU A 70 7.12 -10.69 2.18
C LEU A 70 7.51 -10.75 0.71
N GLU A 71 7.37 -11.91 0.08
CA GLU A 71 7.68 -12.10 -1.33
C GLU A 71 6.81 -11.19 -2.22
N ILE A 72 5.48 -11.19 -2.00
CA ILE A 72 4.57 -10.28 -2.71
C ILE A 72 4.97 -8.82 -2.49
N THR A 73 5.29 -8.43 -1.25
CA THR A 73 5.69 -7.06 -0.92
C THR A 73 6.95 -6.64 -1.67
N VAL A 74 7.97 -7.50 -1.71
CA VAL A 74 9.23 -7.23 -2.44
C VAL A 74 8.98 -7.12 -3.93
N VAL A 75 8.27 -8.09 -4.52
CA VAL A 75 7.95 -8.11 -5.96
C VAL A 75 7.16 -6.86 -6.36
N VAL A 76 6.10 -6.54 -5.64
CA VAL A 76 5.28 -5.34 -5.89
C VAL A 76 6.14 -4.08 -5.78
N THR A 77 6.93 -3.96 -4.72
CA THR A 77 7.75 -2.76 -4.48
C THR A 77 8.74 -2.54 -5.62
N VAL A 78 9.49 -3.58 -6.00
CA VAL A 78 10.48 -3.51 -7.09
C VAL A 78 9.80 -3.11 -8.41
N ILE A 79 8.73 -3.82 -8.80
CA ILE A 79 8.03 -3.54 -10.06
C ILE A 79 7.43 -2.12 -10.04
N SER A 80 6.82 -1.72 -8.93
CA SER A 80 6.22 -0.38 -8.81
C SER A 80 7.24 0.73 -8.89
N VAL A 81 8.42 0.60 -8.26
CA VAL A 81 9.49 1.59 -8.36
C VAL A 81 10.04 1.65 -9.78
N VAL A 82 10.30 0.49 -10.40
CA VAL A 82 10.82 0.38 -11.77
C VAL A 82 9.87 1.03 -12.79
N LEU A 83 8.56 0.97 -12.58
CA LEU A 83 7.56 1.60 -13.44
C LEU A 83 7.28 3.06 -13.09
N ALA A 84 7.20 3.40 -11.81
CA ALA A 84 6.89 4.76 -11.36
C ALA A 84 8.02 5.74 -11.62
N TYR A 85 9.27 5.32 -11.46
CA TYR A 85 10.43 6.18 -11.67
C TYR A 85 10.50 6.76 -13.09
N PRO A 86 10.48 5.97 -14.18
CA PRO A 86 10.51 6.53 -15.53
C PRO A 86 9.29 7.38 -15.82
N LEU A 87 8.09 6.99 -15.37
CA LEU A 87 6.89 7.80 -15.52
C LEU A 87 7.06 9.18 -14.85
N ALA A 88 7.51 9.21 -13.60
CA ALA A 88 7.77 10.45 -12.87
C ALA A 88 8.88 11.30 -13.52
N ALA A 89 9.95 10.67 -14.01
CA ALA A 89 11.05 11.35 -14.70
C ALA A 89 10.61 11.95 -16.04
N ILE A 90 9.77 11.23 -16.81
CA ILE A 90 9.17 11.76 -18.04
C ILE A 90 8.34 12.99 -17.72
N ILE A 91 7.49 12.93 -16.70
CA ILE A 91 6.66 14.07 -16.29
C ILE A 91 7.54 15.24 -15.82
N ALA A 92 8.57 14.98 -15.01
CA ALA A 92 9.43 16.03 -14.46
C ALA A 92 10.31 16.72 -15.52
N PHE A 93 10.91 15.94 -16.44
CA PHE A 93 11.96 16.45 -17.33
C PHE A 93 11.58 16.56 -18.81
N ARG A 94 10.56 15.84 -19.27
CA ARG A 94 10.16 15.83 -20.69
C ARG A 94 8.83 16.53 -20.95
N VAL A 95 7.89 16.49 -20.00
CA VAL A 95 6.60 17.17 -20.14
C VAL A 95 6.76 18.68 -19.88
N PRO A 96 6.24 19.58 -20.75
CA PRO A 96 6.29 21.02 -20.52
C PRO A 96 5.62 21.42 -19.21
N VAL A 97 6.22 22.36 -18.47
CA VAL A 97 5.79 22.77 -17.11
C VAL A 97 4.28 23.02 -17.00
N ARG A 98 3.67 23.69 -17.97
CA ARG A 98 2.21 23.96 -18.01
C ARG A 98 1.32 22.71 -17.99
N TRP A 99 1.83 21.57 -18.47
CA TRP A 99 1.10 20.30 -18.57
C TRP A 99 1.46 19.30 -17.46
N GLN A 100 2.53 19.53 -16.70
CA GLN A 100 2.99 18.60 -15.67
C GLN A 100 1.91 18.35 -14.62
N ARG A 101 1.19 19.40 -14.19
CA ARG A 101 0.09 19.27 -13.23
C ARG A 101 -1.04 18.39 -13.75
N LEU A 102 -1.40 18.52 -15.03
CA LEU A 102 -2.43 17.70 -15.65
C LEU A 102 -1.96 16.25 -15.80
N ALA A 103 -0.71 16.03 -16.24
CA ALA A 103 -0.14 14.70 -16.37
C ALA A 103 -0.12 13.94 -15.03
N LEU A 104 0.28 14.61 -13.94
CA LEU A 104 0.20 14.05 -12.59
C LEU A 104 -1.22 13.78 -12.15
N LEU A 105 -2.15 14.71 -12.43
CA LEU A 105 -3.55 14.51 -12.10
C LEU A 105 -4.08 13.27 -12.80
N LEU A 106 -3.83 13.07 -14.09
CA LEU A 106 -4.25 11.90 -14.83
C LEU A 106 -3.62 10.60 -14.30
N ALA A 107 -2.33 10.64 -13.94
CA ALA A 107 -1.64 9.51 -13.36
C ALA A 107 -2.22 9.12 -11.98
N VAL A 108 -2.64 10.11 -11.18
CA VAL A 108 -3.15 9.94 -9.81
C VAL A 108 -4.66 9.83 -9.73
N LEU A 109 -5.40 10.17 -10.78
CA LEU A 109 -6.87 10.17 -10.80
C LEU A 109 -7.47 8.83 -10.33
N PRO A 110 -6.97 7.65 -10.75
CA PRO A 110 -7.50 6.37 -10.28
C PRO A 110 -7.33 6.14 -8.77
N PHE A 111 -6.46 6.88 -8.08
CA PHE A 111 -6.17 6.73 -6.66
C PHE A 111 -7.38 7.07 -5.80
N TRP A 112 -8.12 8.08 -6.24
CA TRP A 112 -9.29 8.63 -5.55
C TRP A 112 -10.51 7.72 -5.63
N THR A 113 -10.44 6.63 -6.41
CA THR A 113 -11.46 5.58 -6.41
C THR A 113 -11.33 4.69 -5.18
N SER A 114 -12.46 4.23 -4.64
CA SER A 114 -12.47 3.30 -3.50
C SER A 114 -11.69 2.02 -3.82
N TYR A 115 -10.94 1.53 -2.84
CA TYR A 115 -10.20 0.27 -2.93
C TYR A 115 -11.09 -0.90 -3.38
N VAL A 116 -12.33 -0.94 -2.89
CA VAL A 116 -13.32 -1.97 -3.23
C VAL A 116 -13.68 -1.90 -4.71
N VAL A 117 -14.00 -0.71 -5.21
CA VAL A 117 -14.33 -0.49 -6.63
C VAL A 117 -13.17 -0.91 -7.52
N ARG A 118 -11.94 -0.52 -7.18
CA ARG A 118 -10.74 -0.89 -7.94
C ARG A 118 -10.51 -2.41 -7.96
N SER A 119 -10.76 -3.07 -6.83
CA SER A 119 -10.64 -4.53 -6.73
C SER A 119 -11.64 -5.24 -7.65
N TYR A 120 -12.91 -4.80 -7.68
CA TYR A 120 -13.91 -5.34 -8.60
C TYR A 120 -13.62 -5.03 -10.06
N SER A 121 -13.10 -3.83 -10.37
CA SER A 121 -12.68 -3.50 -11.74
C SER A 121 -11.60 -4.45 -12.25
N TRP A 122 -10.63 -4.83 -11.41
CA TRP A 122 -9.62 -5.83 -11.81
C TRP A 122 -10.20 -7.22 -12.01
N LEU A 123 -11.24 -7.61 -11.26
CA LEU A 123 -11.97 -8.87 -11.52
C LEU A 123 -12.66 -8.85 -12.88
N LEU A 124 -13.21 -7.70 -13.32
CA LEU A 124 -13.79 -7.56 -14.65
C LEU A 124 -12.74 -7.60 -15.77
N VAL A 125 -11.51 -7.16 -15.49
CA VAL A 125 -10.41 -7.15 -16.46
C VAL A 125 -9.73 -8.52 -16.57
N LEU A 126 -9.45 -9.16 -15.43
CA LEU A 126 -8.64 -10.40 -15.31
C LEU A 126 -9.47 -11.67 -15.12
N GLY A 127 -10.79 -11.57 -14.98
CA GLY A 127 -11.68 -12.72 -14.91
C GLY A 127 -11.67 -13.54 -16.19
N GLN A 128 -12.20 -14.77 -16.12
CA GLN A 128 -12.28 -15.67 -17.29
C GLN A 128 -13.00 -15.02 -18.48
N ASN A 129 -14.09 -14.28 -18.23
CA ASN A 129 -14.83 -13.51 -19.23
C ASN A 129 -14.35 -12.05 -19.40
N GLY A 130 -13.19 -11.73 -18.82
CA GLY A 130 -12.64 -10.39 -18.76
C GLY A 130 -11.99 -9.94 -20.07
N VAL A 131 -11.67 -8.65 -20.13
CA VAL A 131 -11.11 -8.01 -21.33
C VAL A 131 -9.79 -8.63 -21.76
N VAL A 132 -8.93 -9.02 -20.81
CA VAL A 132 -7.62 -9.62 -21.11
C VAL A 132 -7.78 -10.98 -21.80
N ASN A 133 -8.60 -11.87 -21.25
CA ASN A 133 -8.86 -13.18 -21.85
C ASN A 133 -9.51 -13.06 -23.22
N LYS A 134 -10.50 -12.17 -23.38
CA LYS A 134 -11.15 -11.91 -24.67
C LYS A 134 -10.17 -11.44 -25.74
N ALA A 135 -9.25 -10.53 -25.37
CA ALA A 135 -8.22 -10.05 -26.28
C ALA A 135 -7.23 -11.17 -26.67
N LEU A 136 -6.75 -11.95 -25.71
CA LEU A 136 -5.80 -13.05 -25.96
C LEU A 136 -6.41 -14.16 -26.83
N LEU A 137 -7.67 -14.53 -26.59
CA LEU A 137 -8.41 -15.47 -27.43
C LEU A 137 -8.64 -14.91 -28.83
N GLY A 138 -9.06 -13.64 -28.95
CA GLY A 138 -9.30 -12.99 -30.23
C GLY A 138 -8.04 -12.86 -31.10
N MET A 139 -6.86 -12.77 -30.48
CA MET A 139 -5.57 -12.79 -31.18
C MET A 139 -5.03 -14.20 -31.47
N GLY A 140 -5.70 -15.26 -30.99
CA GLY A 140 -5.25 -16.64 -31.14
C GLY A 140 -4.01 -17.00 -30.30
N VAL A 141 -3.69 -16.23 -29.26
CA VAL A 141 -2.51 -16.45 -28.40
C VAL A 141 -2.74 -17.59 -27.41
N ILE A 142 -3.98 -17.78 -26.98
CA ILE A 142 -4.41 -18.85 -26.06
C ILE A 142 -5.61 -19.59 -26.65
N ALA A 143 -5.79 -20.86 -26.30
CA ALA A 143 -6.93 -21.68 -26.73
C ALA A 143 -8.12 -21.60 -25.77
N GLU A 144 -7.86 -21.39 -24.47
CA GLU A 144 -8.86 -21.35 -23.40
C GLU A 144 -8.59 -20.18 -22.44
N PRO A 145 -9.62 -19.63 -21.75
CA PRO A 145 -9.45 -18.54 -20.81
C PRO A 145 -8.53 -18.90 -19.63
N LEU A 146 -7.63 -17.99 -19.27
CA LEU A 146 -6.77 -18.10 -18.10
C LEU A 146 -7.50 -17.68 -16.81
N GLU A 147 -7.29 -18.41 -15.72
CA GLU A 147 -7.88 -18.12 -14.40
C GLU A 147 -7.11 -17.06 -13.60
N ILE A 148 -6.71 -15.95 -14.23
CA ILE A 148 -5.78 -14.97 -13.64
C ILE A 148 -6.34 -14.33 -12.36
N ALA A 149 -7.65 -14.01 -12.35
CA ALA A 149 -8.31 -13.29 -11.25
C ALA A 149 -8.13 -13.93 -9.85
N SER A 150 -7.99 -15.25 -9.76
CA SER A 150 -7.87 -15.99 -8.50
C SER A 150 -6.41 -16.33 -8.15
N THR A 151 -5.44 -15.73 -8.83
CA THR A 151 -4.02 -16.02 -8.65
C THR A 151 -3.27 -14.90 -7.94
N ARG A 152 -2.07 -15.22 -7.45
CA ARG A 152 -1.11 -14.24 -6.94
C ARG A 152 -0.78 -13.14 -7.97
N ALA A 153 -0.81 -13.46 -9.27
CA ALA A 153 -0.54 -12.48 -10.32
C ALA A 153 -1.58 -11.34 -10.32
N ALA A 154 -2.86 -11.63 -10.13
CA ALA A 154 -3.89 -10.60 -10.01
C ALA A 154 -3.65 -9.70 -8.79
N THR A 155 -3.26 -10.28 -7.65
CA THR A 155 -2.87 -9.52 -6.46
C THR A 155 -1.70 -8.58 -6.74
N VAL A 156 -0.64 -9.07 -7.38
CA VAL A 156 0.53 -8.26 -7.76
C VAL A 156 0.13 -7.14 -8.71
N ILE A 157 -0.66 -7.42 -9.75
CA ILE A 157 -1.13 -6.40 -10.71
C ILE A 157 -1.92 -5.29 -10.00
N GLY A 158 -2.86 -5.66 -9.14
CA GLY A 158 -3.69 -4.72 -8.40
C GLY A 158 -2.87 -3.79 -7.49
N PHE A 159 -1.92 -4.36 -6.74
CA PHE A 159 -1.01 -3.59 -5.91
C PHE A 159 -0.04 -2.74 -6.73
N VAL A 160 0.54 -3.28 -7.80
CA VAL A 160 1.47 -2.54 -8.66
C VAL A 160 0.76 -1.32 -9.25
N HIS A 161 -0.44 -1.48 -9.78
CA HIS A 161 -1.25 -0.36 -10.28
C HIS A 161 -1.50 0.71 -9.21
N PHE A 162 -1.80 0.30 -7.97
CA PHE A 162 -2.00 1.23 -6.87
C PHE A 162 -0.72 1.97 -6.47
N PHE A 163 0.39 1.25 -6.28
CA PHE A 163 1.64 1.84 -5.79
C PHE A 163 2.35 2.64 -6.87
N VAL A 164 2.28 2.27 -8.15
CA VAL A 164 2.86 3.07 -9.25
C VAL A 164 2.31 4.48 -9.23
N MET A 165 1.00 4.61 -9.01
CA MET A 165 0.32 5.89 -8.94
C MET A 165 0.78 6.77 -7.78
N LEU A 166 0.88 6.20 -6.57
CA LEU A 166 1.35 6.91 -5.38
C LEU A 166 2.85 7.25 -5.47
N LEU A 167 3.66 6.30 -5.94
CA LEU A 167 5.11 6.49 -6.11
C LEU A 167 5.42 7.52 -7.19
N THR A 168 4.64 7.59 -8.27
CA THR A 168 4.84 8.59 -9.32
C THR A 168 4.75 10.00 -8.74
N LEU A 169 3.77 10.26 -7.87
CA LEU A 169 3.62 11.55 -7.20
C LEU A 169 4.81 11.89 -6.30
N THR A 170 5.21 10.94 -5.45
CA THR A 170 6.29 11.15 -4.47
C THR A 170 7.65 11.29 -5.15
N ILE A 171 7.95 10.46 -6.15
CA ILE A 171 9.19 10.54 -6.93
C ILE A 171 9.22 11.87 -7.71
N TYR A 172 8.13 12.23 -8.40
CA TYR A 172 8.04 13.52 -9.10
C TYR A 172 8.33 14.69 -8.16
N ALA A 173 7.69 14.72 -6.98
CA ALA A 173 7.85 15.80 -6.02
C ALA A 173 9.29 15.97 -5.55
N ASN A 174 10.07 14.88 -5.49
CA ASN A 174 11.50 14.93 -5.19
C ASN A 174 12.33 15.36 -6.41
N LEU A 175 12.03 14.84 -7.61
CA LEU A 175 12.79 15.15 -8.82
C LEU A 175 12.79 16.63 -9.18
N ILE A 176 11.65 17.32 -9.01
CA ILE A 176 11.55 18.76 -9.31
C ILE A 176 12.30 19.66 -8.33
N GLN A 177 12.69 19.13 -7.15
CA GLN A 177 13.48 19.88 -6.17
C GLN A 177 14.99 19.81 -6.48
N LEU A 178 15.42 18.92 -7.37
CA LEU A 178 16.83 18.79 -7.75
C LEU A 178 17.27 20.03 -8.55
N SER A 179 18.37 20.64 -8.10
CA SER A 179 18.99 21.74 -8.84
C SER A 179 19.44 21.26 -10.25
N PRO A 180 19.20 22.05 -11.31
CA PRO A 180 19.73 21.78 -12.64
C PRO A 180 21.26 21.64 -12.69
N ASN A 181 21.98 22.14 -11.67
CA ASN A 181 23.43 22.03 -11.57
C ASN A 181 23.90 20.59 -11.38
N TYR A 182 23.13 19.74 -10.69
CA TYR A 182 23.52 18.35 -10.48
C TYR A 182 23.55 17.56 -11.79
N ALA A 183 22.57 17.81 -12.68
CA ALA A 183 22.55 17.19 -14.00
C ALA A 183 23.71 17.67 -14.87
N ARG A 184 24.12 18.94 -14.76
CA ARG A 184 25.25 19.52 -15.50
C ARG A 184 26.62 19.04 -15.01
N ALA A 185 26.76 18.72 -13.71
CA ALA A 185 28.00 18.24 -13.13
C ALA A 185 28.26 16.73 -13.37
N ALA A 186 27.21 15.98 -13.71
CA ALA A 186 27.29 14.55 -14.03
C ALA A 186 27.55 14.26 -15.52
N GLN A 187 27.52 15.29 -16.38
CA GLN A 187 27.87 15.24 -17.79
C GLN A 187 29.35 15.58 -17.97
#